data_AF-A0A6V7LA54-F1
#
_entry.id   AF-A0A6V7LA54-F1
#
_cell.length_a   1.000
_cell.length_b   1.000
_cell.length_c   1.000
_cell.angle_alpha   90.00
_cell.angle_beta   90.00
_cell.angle_gamma   90.00
#
_symmetry.space_group_name_H-M   'P 1'
#
loop_
_entity.id
_entity.type
_entity.pdbx_description
1 polymer ?
#
loop_
_entity_poly.entity_id
_entity_poly.type
_entity_poly.pdbx_seq_one_letter_code
_entity_poly.pdbx_strand_id
1 'polypeptide(L)' 'VPLHPVEHYYLHTKVIPDLPAVTPVIRDVDGYIYFRENNGRLLAGGFEPMAKPAFEDGQIP' A
#
# COMPACT_ATOMS: atom_id res chain seq x y z
N VAL A 1 22.58 -10.83 5.90
CA VAL A 1 22.16 -9.80 4.92
C VAL A 1 21.70 -8.58 5.70
N PRO A 2 22.17 -7.36 5.43
CA PRO A 2 21.75 -6.16 6.17
C PRO A 2 20.35 -5.71 5.71
N LEU A 3 19.31 -6.35 6.26
CA LEU A 3 17.90 -6.02 6.05
C LEU A 3 17.22 -5.81 7.41
N HIS A 4 16.25 -4.91 7.46
CA HIS A 4 15.42 -4.67 8.63
C HIS A 4 13.94 -4.68 8.21
N PRO A 5 13.12 -5.61 8.73
CA PRO A 5 11.72 -5.75 8.34
C PRO A 5 10.87 -4.61 8.92
N VAL A 6 9.88 -4.17 8.14
CA VAL A 6 8.95 -3.10 8.54
C VAL A 6 7.52 -3.43 8.13
N GLU A 7 6.54 -2.89 8.86
CA GLU A 7 5.13 -2.95 8.48
C GLU A 7 4.86 -1.98 7.32
N HIS A 8 4.00 -2.38 6.38
CA HIS A 8 3.52 -1.56 5.27
C HIS A 8 2.01 -1.74 5.14
N TYR A 9 1.27 -0.63 5.06
CA TYR A 9 -0.19 -0.69 5.06
C TYR A 9 -0.79 -0.29 3.71
N TYR A 10 -1.93 -0.89 3.42
CA TYR A 10 -2.79 -0.49 2.32
C TYR A 10 -4.26 -0.62 2.76
N LEU A 11 -5.13 0.07 2.04
CA LEU A 11 -6.56 0.00 2.21
C LEU A 11 -7.27 -0.25 0.88
N HIS A 12 -8.49 -0.74 0.97
CA HIS A 12 -9.43 -0.75 -0.15
C HIS A 12 -10.56 0.23 0.09
N THR A 13 -10.93 0.96 -0.95
CA THR A 13 -12.20 1.67 -0.95
C THR A 13 -13.37 0.67 -1.00
N LYS A 14 -14.58 1.21 -0.83
CA LYS A 14 -15.79 0.53 -1.33
C LYS A 14 -15.72 0.42 -2.86
N VAL A 15 -16.59 -0.43 -3.42
CA VAL A 15 -16.71 -0.54 -4.88
C VAL A 15 -17.08 0.83 -5.46
N ILE A 16 -16.37 1.24 -6.51
CA ILE A 16 -16.59 2.47 -7.24
C ILE A 16 -17.28 2.09 -8.56
N PRO A 17 -18.53 2.57 -8.81
CA PRO A 17 -19.22 2.33 -10.07
C PRO A 17 -18.38 2.79 -11.26
N ASP A 18 -18.40 1.98 -12.31
CA ASP A 18 -17.75 2.28 -13.60
C ASP A 18 -16.23 2.51 -13.52
N LEU A 19 -15.54 2.05 -12.47
CA LEU A 19 -14.09 2.09 -12.38
C LEU A 19 -13.46 1.12 -13.41
N PRO A 20 -12.71 1.60 -14.42
CA PRO A 20 -12.16 0.72 -15.44
C PRO A 20 -11.05 -0.17 -14.87
N ALA A 21 -11.09 -1.48 -15.15
CA ALA A 21 -10.06 -2.43 -14.74
C ALA A 21 -8.66 -2.11 -15.31
N VAL A 22 -8.59 -1.29 -16.37
CA VAL A 22 -7.35 -0.85 -17.03
C VAL A 22 -6.86 0.51 -16.53
N THR A 23 -7.43 1.03 -15.43
CA THR A 23 -7.00 2.30 -14.82
C THR A 23 -5.50 2.22 -14.49
N PRO A 24 -4.69 3.20 -14.92
CA PRO A 24 -3.26 3.19 -14.66
C PRO A 24 -2.98 3.31 -13.15
N VAL A 25 -1.83 2.78 -12.74
CA VAL A 25 -1.30 3.00 -11.40
C VAL A 25 -0.87 4.47 -11.29
N ILE A 26 -1.29 5.13 -10.23
CA ILE A 26 -0.92 6.52 -9.93
C ILE A 26 0.00 6.50 -8.71
N ARG A 27 1.05 7.32 -8.73
CA ARG A 27 1.94 7.51 -7.60
C ARG A 27 2.10 9.00 -7.33
N ASP A 28 1.82 9.39 -6.10
CA ASP A 28 2.18 10.69 -5.56
C ASP A 28 3.41 10.49 -4.67
N VAL A 29 4.56 10.92 -5.18
CA VAL A 29 5.85 10.72 -4.49
C VAL A 29 5.97 11.66 -3.29
N ASP A 30 5.49 12.89 -3.42
CA ASP A 30 5.56 13.91 -2.36
C ASP A 30 4.58 13.59 -1.23
N GLY A 31 3.42 13.03 -1.58
CA GLY A 31 2.43 12.54 -0.61
C GLY A 31 2.72 11.14 -0.07
N TYR A 32 3.81 10.49 -0.49
CA TYR A 32 4.19 9.14 -0.08
C TYR A 32 3.05 8.10 -0.28
N ILE A 33 2.32 8.14 -1.39
CA ILE A 33 1.16 7.27 -1.60
C ILE A 33 1.06 6.78 -3.05
N TYR A 34 0.50 5.59 -3.24
CA TYR A 34 0.15 5.07 -4.55
C TYR A 34 -1.29 4.55 -4.59
N PHE A 35 -1.86 4.54 -5.79
CA PHE A 35 -3.21 4.06 -6.06
C PHE A 35 -3.20 3.10 -7.25
N ARG A 36 -4.00 2.05 -7.17
CA ARG A 36 -4.28 1.17 -8.31
C ARG A 36 -5.72 0.68 -8.26
N GLU A 37 -6.25 0.33 -9.42
CA GLU A 37 -7.47 -0.47 -9.48
C GLU A 37 -7.21 -1.88 -8.88
N ASN A 38 -8.21 -2.36 -8.14
CA ASN A 38 -8.28 -3.72 -7.64
C ASN A 38 -9.74 -4.16 -7.46
N ASN A 39 -10.28 -4.92 -8.43
CA ASN A 39 -11.61 -5.51 -8.40
C ASN A 39 -12.75 -4.50 -8.16
N GLY A 40 -12.76 -3.42 -8.96
CA GLY A 40 -13.75 -2.34 -8.88
C GLY A 40 -13.56 -1.41 -7.68
N ARG A 41 -12.40 -1.45 -7.02
CA ARG A 41 -12.03 -0.60 -5.89
C ARG A 41 -10.70 0.09 -6.18
N LEU A 42 -10.43 1.18 -5.49
CA LEU A 42 -9.06 1.68 -5.38
C LEU A 42 -8.37 1.00 -4.20
N LEU A 43 -7.22 0.40 -4.48
CA LEU A 43 -6.22 0.06 -3.48
C LEU A 43 -5.30 1.26 -3.33
N ALA A 44 -5.21 1.79 -2.11
CA ALA A 44 -4.29 2.86 -1.76
C ALA A 44 -3.27 2.35 -0.74
N GLY A 45 -1.98 2.46 -1.07
CA GLY A 45 -0.88 2.07 -0.17
C GLY A 45 0.03 3.26 0.12
N GLY A 46 0.41 3.41 1.39
CA GLY A 46 1.29 4.49 1.85
C GLY A 46 2.74 4.05 1.96
N PHE A 47 3.69 4.96 1.78
CA PHE A 47 5.09 4.75 2.13
C PHE A 47 5.37 5.53 3.40
N GLU A 48 5.60 4.84 4.50
CA GLU A 48 5.73 5.43 5.82
C GLU A 48 7.11 6.10 5.95
N PRO A 49 7.22 7.45 6.04
CA PRO A 49 8.52 8.12 6.14
C PRO A 49 9.28 7.72 7.40
N MET A 50 8.53 7.43 8.46
CA MET A 50 9.00 6.81 9.69
C MET A 50 8.38 5.42 9.79
N ALA A 51 9.07 4.43 9.22
CA ALA A 51 8.58 3.06 9.17
C ALA A 51 8.50 2.42 10.57
N LYS A 52 7.50 1.55 10.76
CA LYS A 52 7.35 0.77 11.99
C LYS A 52 8.07 -0.58 11.84
N PRO A 53 9.05 -0.92 12.70
CA PRO A 53 9.68 -2.24 12.69
C PRO A 53 8.66 -3.37 12.82
N ALA A 54 8.87 -4.46 12.09
CA ALA A 54 8.05 -5.67 12.14
C ALA A 54 8.82 -6.81 12.82
N PHE A 55 8.08 -7.77 13.41
CA PHE A 55 8.64 -9.00 14.00
C PHE A 55 9.67 -8.74 15.12
N GLU A 56 9.52 -7.63 15.86
CA GLU A 56 10.38 -7.30 17.02
C GLU A 56 10.26 -8.33 18.16
N ASP A 57 9.17 -9.11 18.19
CA ASP A 57 8.96 -10.24 19.09
C ASP A 57 9.69 -11.53 18.65
N GLY A 58 10.38 -11.50 17.51
CA GLY A 58 11.10 -12.62 16.93
C GLY A 58 10.21 -13.63 16.19
N GLN A 59 8.89 -13.42 16.11
CA GLN A 59 8.00 -14.27 15.33
C GLN A 59 7.90 -13.76 13.90
N ILE A 60 8.58 -14.43 12.98
CA ILE A 60 8.53 -14.15 11.55
C ILE A 60 7.48 -15.10 10.93
N PRO A 61 6.56 -14.60 10.09
CA PRO A 61 5.55 -15.42 9.40
C PRO A 61 6.13 -16.39 8.38
#